data_AF-A0A7C8ELF4-F1
#
_entry.id   AF-A0A7C8ELF4-F1
#
_cell.length_a   1.000
_cell.length_b   1.000
_cell.length_c   1.000
_cell.angle_alpha   90.00
_cell.angle_beta   90.00
_cell.angle_gamma   90.00
#
_symmetry.space_group_name_H-M   'P 1'
#
loop_
_entity.id
_entity.type
_entity.pdbx_description
1 polymer ?
#
loop_
_entity_poly.entity_id
_entity_poly.type
_entity_poly.pdbx_seq_one_letter_code
_entity_poly.pdbx_strand_id
1 'polypeptide(L)' 'MEMMAEAETTSNTRQNTQAWHALDVDTALAKLETNPQRGLEEAEAAQRLVHYGRN' A
#
# COMPACT_ATOMS: atom_id res chain seq x y z
N MET A 1 -43.22 -23.52 7.47
CA MET A 1 -42.39 -24.15 8.51
C MET A 1 -40.96 -23.89 8.11
N GLU A 2 -40.33 -22.96 8.85
CA GLU A 2 -38.89 -22.66 8.99
C GLU A 2 -38.06 -22.62 7.69
N MET A 3 -37.75 -21.44 7.12
CA MET A 3 -36.76 -20.47 7.62
C MET A 3 -35.49 -21.14 8.16
N MET A 4 -34.60 -21.54 7.24
CA MET A 4 -33.17 -21.66 7.49
C MET A 4 -32.44 -21.18 6.23
N ALA A 5 -31.73 -20.06 6.33
CA ALA A 5 -30.28 -20.04 6.13
C ALA A 5 -29.74 -18.60 6.21
N GLU A 6 -29.38 -18.19 7.43
CA GLU A 6 -28.05 -17.68 7.77
C GLU A 6 -27.40 -16.71 6.76
N ALA A 7 -27.32 -15.46 7.21
CA ALA A 7 -26.34 -14.48 6.75
C ALA A 7 -24.94 -15.08 6.76
N GLU A 8 -24.13 -14.73 5.76
CA GLU A 8 -22.66 -14.70 5.72
C GLU A 8 -22.31 -14.77 4.22
N THR A 9 -21.49 -13.95 3.61
CA THR A 9 -20.55 -12.97 4.10
C THR A 9 -20.22 -12.14 2.86
N THR A 10 -20.36 -10.83 2.99
CA THR A 10 -19.75 -9.83 2.11
C THR A 10 -18.37 -10.36 1.71
N SER A 11 -18.21 -10.77 0.45
CA SER A 11 -16.92 -11.24 -0.06
C SER A 11 -15.98 -10.05 -0.06
N ASN A 12 -15.35 -9.91 1.11
CA ASN A 12 -14.39 -8.93 1.53
C ASN A 12 -13.34 -8.86 0.44
N THR A 13 -13.34 -7.75 -0.31
CA THR A 13 -12.31 -7.36 -1.25
C THR A 13 -10.99 -7.29 -0.48
N ARG A 14 -10.33 -8.44 -0.30
CA ARG A 14 -8.92 -8.49 0.04
C ARG A 14 -8.19 -8.01 -1.22
N GLN A 15 -8.21 -6.71 -1.45
CA GLN A 15 -7.10 -6.06 -2.12
C GLN A 15 -5.88 -6.56 -1.37
N ASN A 16 -5.14 -7.44 -2.01
CA ASN A 16 -3.92 -8.00 -1.46
C ASN A 16 -2.96 -6.84 -1.28
N THR A 17 -3.05 -6.17 -0.13
CA THR A 17 -2.16 -5.12 0.34
C THR A 17 -0.87 -5.83 0.71
N GLN A 18 -0.13 -6.23 -0.32
CA GLN A 18 1.16 -6.87 -0.18
C GLN A 18 1.99 -6.06 0.81
N ALA A 19 2.26 -6.67 1.96
CA ALA A 19 2.85 -5.94 3.07
C ALA A 19 4.29 -5.54 2.71
N TRP A 20 4.63 -4.27 2.92
CA TRP A 20 5.94 -3.72 2.57
C TRP A 20 7.12 -4.50 3.16
N HIS A 21 6.95 -5.04 4.38
CA HIS A 21 7.98 -5.83 5.06
C HIS A 21 8.20 -7.24 4.48
N ALA A 22 7.30 -7.71 3.62
CA ALA A 22 7.41 -8.99 2.92
C ALA A 22 7.95 -8.83 1.49
N LEU A 23 8.23 -7.60 1.05
CA LEU A 23 8.84 -7.33 -0.23
C LEU A 23 10.35 -7.52 -0.16
N ASP A 24 10.92 -8.03 -1.24
CA ASP A 24 12.36 -7.90 -1.46
C ASP A 24 12.75 -6.43 -1.65
N VAL A 25 13.99 -6.09 -1.26
CA VAL A 25 14.52 -4.73 -1.28
C VAL A 25 14.40 -4.10 -2.68
N ASP A 26 14.75 -4.83 -3.74
CA ASP A 26 14.67 -4.30 -5.11
C ASP A 26 13.22 -3.99 -5.50
N THR A 27 12.28 -4.83 -5.08
CA THR A 27 10.85 -4.63 -5.33
C THR A 27 10.31 -3.44 -4.54
N ALA A 28 10.74 -3.27 -3.28
CA ALA A 28 10.34 -2.14 -2.46
C ALA A 28 10.88 -0.82 -3.02
N LEU A 29 12.14 -0.78 -3.44
CA LEU A 29 12.76 0.40 -4.05
C LEU A 29 12.12 0.78 -5.38
N ALA A 30 11.80 -0.22 -6.22
CA ALA A 30 11.07 0.02 -7.48
C ALA A 30 9.68 0.61 -7.22
N LYS A 31 8.94 0.12 -6.22
CA LYS A 31 7.62 0.65 -5.87
C LYS A 31 7.67 2.02 -5.19
N LEU A 32 8.73 2.31 -4.44
CA LEU A 32 8.92 3.60 -3.78
C LEU A 32 9.55 4.65 -4.70
N GLU A 33 10.03 4.23 -5.87
CA GLU A 33 10.71 5.07 -6.85
C GLU A 33 11.78 5.94 -6.17
N THR A 34 12.63 5.31 -5.35
CA THR A 34 13.62 6.02 -4.53
C THR A 34 14.99 5.37 -4.61
N ASN A 35 16.03 6.15 -4.41
CA ASN A 35 17.40 5.65 -4.36
C ASN A 35 17.80 5.36 -2.91
N PRO A 36 18.31 4.15 -2.58
CA PRO A 36 18.66 3.79 -1.20
C PRO A 36 19.89 4.57 -0.66
N GLN A 37 20.77 5.07 -1.53
CA GLN A 37 21.98 5.80 -1.13
C GLN A 37 21.79 7.31 -1.11
N ARG A 38 21.00 7.84 -2.05
CA ARG A 38 20.77 9.28 -2.21
C ARG A 38 19.43 9.76 -1.64
N GLY A 39 18.50 8.85 -1.37
CA GLY A 39 17.12 9.19 -0.99
C GLY A 39 16.31 9.75 -2.14
N LEU A 40 15.26 10.51 -1.80
CA LEU A 40 14.46 11.28 -2.75
C LEU A 40 15.11 12.63 -3.04
N GLU A 41 15.00 13.10 -4.27
CA GLU A 41 15.38 14.47 -4.59
C GLU A 41 14.39 15.47 -3.97
N GLU A 42 14.86 16.68 -3.65
CA GLU A 42 14.05 17.70 -2.96
C GLU A 42 12.75 18.03 -3.72
N ALA A 43 12.81 18.04 -5.05
CA ALA A 43 11.65 18.28 -5.90
C ALA A 43 10.60 17.16 -5.81
N GLU A 44 11.02 15.90 -5.68
CA GLU A 44 10.12 14.76 -5.47
C GLU A 44 9.56 14.76 -4.05
N ALA A 45 10.39 15.04 -3.05
CA ALA A 45 9.94 15.14 -1.66
C ALA A 45 8.85 16.21 -1.49
N ALA A 46 9.02 17.38 -2.13
CA ALA A 46 8.02 18.45 -2.12
C ALA A 46 6.71 18.02 -2.81
N GLN A 47 6.79 17.34 -3.97
CA GLN A 47 5.61 16.80 -4.66
C GLN A 47 4.88 15.78 -3.80
N ARG A 48 5.62 14.86 -3.16
CA ARG A 48 5.06 13.85 -2.25
C ARG A 48 4.43 14.49 -1.01
N LEU A 49 5.00 15.55 -0.45
CA LEU A 49 4.41 16.29 0.67
C LEU A 49 3.05 16.90 0.29
N VAL A 50 2.92 17.42 -0.93
CA VAL A 50 1.63 17.95 -1.44
C VAL A 50 0.63 16.82 -1.68
N HIS A 51 1.09 15.68 -2.22
CA HIS A 51 0.21 14.58 -2.60
C HIS A 51 -0.26 13.74 -1.41
N TYR A 52 0.63 13.43 -0.45
CA TYR A 52 0.34 12.58 0.70
C TYR A 52 0.06 13.37 1.99
N GLY A 53 0.38 14.66 2.01
CA GLY A 53 0.26 15.49 3.20
C GLY A 53 1.44 15.37 4.14
N ARG A 54 1.36 16.09 5.26
CA ARG A 54 2.39 16.11 6.29
C ARG A 54 2.26 14.87 7.17
N ASN A 55 3.36 14.12 7.30
CA ASN A 55 3.46 13.00 8.24
C ASN A 55 3.36 13.46 9.69
#